data_AF-A0A3M0WSH1-F1
#
_entry.id   AF-A0A3M0WSH1-F1
#
_cell.length_a   1.000
_cell.length_b   1.000
_cell.length_c   1.000
_cell.angle_alpha   90.00
_cell.angle_beta   90.00
_cell.angle_gamma   90.00
#
_symmetry.space_group_name_H-M   'P 1'
#
loop_
_entity.id
_entity.type
_entity.pdbx_description
1 polymer ?
#
loop_
_entity_poly.entity_id
_entity_poly.type
_entity_poly.pdbx_seq_one_letter_code
_entity_poly.pdbx_strand_id
1 'polypeptide(L)' 'MKAEPPQPSFAMREYLAEIYRLQEDSPTVSTTTLAERLDVSPPAVPRMLRRLQSAGYVKHVPYQGVELTPLGTEEA' A
#
# COMPACT_ATOMS: atom_id res chain seq x y z
N MET A 1 5.90 25.64 4.77
CA MET A 1 5.40 24.93 3.57
C MET A 1 5.54 23.44 3.85
N LYS A 2 4.46 22.72 4.16
CA LYS A 2 4.54 21.26 4.16
C LYS A 2 4.67 20.86 2.69
N ALA A 3 5.73 20.13 2.35
CA ALA A 3 5.84 19.54 1.01
C ALA A 3 4.61 18.64 0.82
N GLU A 4 3.79 18.96 -0.18
CA GLU A 4 2.70 18.08 -0.57
C GLU A 4 3.30 16.74 -0.97
N PRO A 5 2.82 15.61 -0.45
CA PRO A 5 3.33 14.32 -0.84
C PRO A 5 3.20 14.15 -2.36
N PRO A 6 4.19 13.53 -3.02
CA PRO A 6 4.20 13.44 -4.47
C PRO A 6 3.02 12.60 -4.94
N GLN A 7 2.18 13.16 -5.82
CA GLN A 7 0.99 12.48 -6.36
C GLN A 7 1.28 11.02 -6.75
N PRO A 8 0.46 10.05 -6.29
CA PRO A 8 0.75 8.65 -6.54
C PRO A 8 0.52 8.33 -8.02
N SER A 9 1.41 7.53 -8.60
CA SER A 9 1.23 7.04 -9.97
C SER A 9 0.01 6.11 -10.06
N PHE A 10 -0.44 5.82 -11.28
CA PHE A 10 -1.54 4.87 -11.51
C PHE A 10 -1.31 3.54 -10.78
N ALA A 11 -0.12 2.94 -10.94
CA ALA A 11 0.22 1.69 -10.25
C ALA A 11 0.26 1.83 -8.72
N MET A 12 0.61 2.99 -8.18
CA MET A 12 0.55 3.21 -6.73
C MET A 12 -0.90 3.25 -6.25
N ARG A 13 -1.79 3.94 -6.97
CA ARG A 13 -3.22 4.02 -6.64
C ARG A 13 -3.90 2.66 -6.65
N GLU A 14 -3.59 1.81 -7.64
CA GLU A 14 -4.12 0.44 -7.67
C GLU A 14 -3.75 -0.36 -6.40
N TYR A 15 -2.51 -0.21 -5.92
CA TYR A 15 -2.08 -0.84 -4.67
C TYR A 15 -2.78 -0.23 -3.45
N LEU A 16 -2.93 1.10 -3.39
CA LEU A 16 -3.61 1.77 -2.27
C LEU A 16 -5.08 1.36 -2.18
N ALA A 17 -5.79 1.34 -3.31
CA ALA A 17 -7.17 0.92 -3.40
C ALA A 17 -7.36 -0.55 -2.98
N GLU A 18 -6.43 -1.43 -3.38
CA GLU A 18 -6.53 -2.85 -2.99
C GLU A 18 -6.18 -3.06 -1.51
N ILE A 19 -5.19 -2.35 -0.96
CA ILE A 19 -4.91 -2.39 0.48
C ILE A 19 -6.13 -1.87 1.25
N TYR A 20 -6.75 -0.77 0.80
CA TYR A 20 -7.95 -0.21 1.43
C TYR A 20 -9.07 -1.25 1.51
N ARG A 21 -9.39 -1.92 0.39
CA ARG A 21 -10.41 -2.97 0.32
C ARG A 21 -10.09 -4.14 1.25
N LEU A 22 -8.86 -4.64 1.22
CA LEU A 22 -8.45 -5.77 2.06
C LEU A 22 -8.43 -5.40 3.56
N GLN A 23 -8.31 -4.11 3.88
CA GLN A 23 -8.35 -3.65 5.27
C GLN A 23 -9.75 -3.66 5.91
N GLU A 24 -10.81 -3.82 5.12
CA GLU A 24 -12.16 -4.03 5.64
C GLU A 24 -12.28 -5.37 6.38
N ASP A 25 -11.55 -6.39 5.94
CA ASP A 25 -11.55 -7.74 6.53
C ASP A 25 -10.50 -7.93 7.63
N SER A 26 -9.37 -7.21 7.54
CA SER A 26 -8.22 -7.35 8.45
C SER A 26 -7.47 -6.04 8.62
N PRO A 27 -7.04 -5.65 9.83
CA PRO A 27 -6.33 -4.38 10.05
C PRO A 27 -5.02 -4.27 9.26
N THR A 28 -4.41 -5.39 8.88
CA THR A 28 -3.19 -5.43 8.07
C THR A 28 -3.32 -6.39 6.89
N VAL A 29 -2.62 -6.06 5.81
CA VAL A 29 -2.66 -6.80 4.55
C VAL A 29 -1.34 -7.54 4.34
N SER A 30 -1.43 -8.84 4.03
CA SER A 30 -0.27 -9.65 3.71
C SER A 30 0.24 -9.39 2.29
N THR A 31 1.56 -9.49 2.07
CA THR A 31 2.16 -9.32 0.74
C THR A 31 1.72 -10.39 -0.24
N THR A 32 1.38 -11.59 0.26
CA THR A 32 0.93 -12.72 -0.56
C THR A 32 -0.47 -12.44 -1.12
N THR A 33 -1.41 -12.06 -0.24
CA THR A 33 -2.77 -11.68 -0.65
C THR A 33 -2.75 -10.52 -1.64
N LEU A 34 -1.87 -9.53 -1.42
CA LEU A 34 -1.75 -8.39 -2.33
C LEU A 34 -1.20 -8.79 -3.71
N ALA A 35 -0.27 -9.76 -3.76
CA ALA A 35 0.23 -10.30 -5.02
C ALA A 35 -0.87 -11.02 -5.81
N GLU A 36 -1.67 -11.84 -5.13
CA GLU A 36 -2.79 -12.58 -5.71
C GLU A 36 -3.89 -11.66 -6.24
N ARG A 37 -4.28 -10.64 -5.46
CA ARG A 37 -5.35 -9.70 -5.82
C ARG A 37 -5.00 -8.79 -6.98
N LEU A 38 -3.75 -8.34 -7.05
CA LEU A 38 -3.27 -7.44 -8.11
C LEU A 38 -2.73 -8.17 -9.34
N ASP A 39 -2.74 -9.51 -9.34
CA ASP A 39 -2.16 -10.35 -10.38
C ASP A 39 -0.70 -9.96 -10.73
N VAL A 40 0.11 -9.79 -9.68
CA VAL A 40 1.52 -9.38 -9.79
C VAL A 40 2.43 -10.44 -9.18
N SER A 41 3.66 -10.51 -9.70
CA SER A 41 4.66 -11.41 -9.14
C SER A 41 4.95 -11.10 -7.65
N PRO A 42 5.16 -12.12 -6.79
CA PRO A 42 5.47 -11.91 -5.38
C PRO A 42 6.65 -10.95 -5.11
N PRO A 43 7.73 -10.92 -5.92
CA PRO A 43 8.81 -9.94 -5.75
C PRO A 43 8.44 -8.49 -6.09
N ALA A 44 7.36 -8.25 -6.86
CA ALA A 44 6.91 -6.91 -7.23
C ALA A 44 6.28 -6.17 -6.05
N VAL A 45 5.51 -6.89 -5.22
CA VAL A 45 4.83 -6.33 -4.05
C VAL A 45 5.79 -5.61 -3.09
N PRO A 46 6.85 -6.23 -2.53
CA PRO A 46 7.73 -5.54 -1.60
C PRO A 46 8.50 -4.39 -2.26
N ARG A 47 8.72 -4.41 -3.59
CA ARG A 47 9.29 -3.23 -4.29
C ARG A 47 8.31 -2.07 -4.30
N MET A 48 7.03 -2.32 -4.60
CA MET A 48 6.00 -1.28 -4.61
C MET A 48 5.74 -0.75 -3.21
N LEU A 49 5.62 -1.62 -2.21
CA LEU A 49 5.40 -1.24 -0.81
C LEU A 49 6.52 -0.34 -0.27
N ARG A 50 7.79 -0.60 -0.63
CA ARG A 50 8.90 0.31 -0.28
C ARG A 50 8.74 1.70 -0.89
N ARG A 51 8.24 1.79 -2.13
CA ARG A 51 7.98 3.08 -2.80
C ARG A 51 6.83 3.82 -2.13
N LEU A 52 5.72 3.13 -1.84
CA LEU A 52 4.58 3.69 -1.12
C LEU A 52 4.97 4.15 0.30
N GLN A 53 5.80 3.37 1.00
CA GLN A 53 6.29 3.72 2.33
C GLN A 53 7.20 4.96 2.28
N SER A 54 8.10 5.03 1.30
CA SER A 54 8.98 6.19 1.10
C SER A 54 8.20 7.46 0.76
N ALA A 55 7.04 7.31 0.09
CA ALA A 55 6.12 8.40 -0.20
C ALA A 55 5.14 8.71 0.95
N GLY A 56 5.17 7.93 2.04
CA GLY A 56 4.36 8.16 3.24
C GLY A 56 2.94 7.59 3.17
N TYR A 57 2.59 6.79 2.16
CA TYR A 57 1.24 6.26 2.00
C TYR A 57 0.94 5.04 2.86
N VAL A 58 1.95 4.19 3.13
CA VAL A 58 1.78 2.95 3.90
C VAL A 58 2.82 2.85 5.01
N LYS A 59 2.49 2.08 6.05
CA LYS A 59 3.43 1.65 7.09
C LYS A 59 3.52 0.12 7.12
N HIS A 60 4.72 -0.38 7.32
CA HIS A 60 4.96 -1.80 7.55
C HIS A 60 4.81 -2.10 9.04
N VAL A 61 3.98 -3.09 9.36
CA VAL A 61 3.76 -3.58 10.71
C VAL A 61 4.48 -4.92 10.85
N PRO A 62 5.52 -5.01 11.71
CA PRO A 62 6.29 -6.24 11.88
C PRO A 62 5.40 -7.45 12.12
N TYR A 63 5.62 -8.53 11.36
CA TYR A 63 4.87 -9.79 11.41
C TYR A 63 3.37 -9.72 11.05
N GLN A 64 2.84 -8.54 10.73
CA GLN A 64 1.42 -8.35 10.43
C GLN A 64 1.15 -7.92 8.98
N GLY A 65 2.13 -7.28 8.32
CA GLY A 65 2.05 -6.91 6.91
C GLY A 65 2.09 -5.39 6.72
N VAL A 66 1.16 -4.86 5.93
CA VAL A 66 1.07 -3.42 5.64
C VAL A 66 -0.29 -2.84 5.96
N GLU A 67 -0.29 -1.56 6.33
CA GLU A 67 -1.49 -0.77 6.64
C GLU A 67 -1.37 0.60 5.98
N LEU A 68 -2.49 1.16 5.52
CA LEU A 68 -2.56 2.53 5.03
C LEU A 68 -2.31 3.53 6.16
N THR A 69 -1.57 4.59 5.84
CA THR A 69 -1.55 5.81 6.65
C THR A 69 -2.79 6.65 6.32
N PRO A 70 -3.12 7.70 7.10
CA PRO A 70 -4.21 8.62 6.74
C PRO A 70 -4.06 9.19 5.32
N LEU A 71 -2.84 9.53 4.92
CA LEU A 71 -2.54 9.99 3.56
C LEU A 71 -2.78 8.90 2.50
N GLY A 72 -2.43 7.65 2.80
CA GLY A 72 -2.70 6.51 1.93
C GLY A 72 -4.19 6.26 1.75
N THR A 73 -4.97 6.46 2.81
CA THR A 73 -6.43 6.35 2.79
C THR A 73 -7.09 7.47 1.98
N GLU A 74 -6.58 8.69 2.02
CA GLU A 74 -7.10 9.81 1.21
C GLU A 74 -6.87 9.64 -0.30
N GLU A 75 -5.79 8.93 -0.68
CA GLU A 75 -5.41 8.71 -2.09
C GLU A 75 -5.85 7.34 -2.66
N ALA A 76 -6.43 6.47 -1.83
CA ALA A 76 -6.96 5.16 -2.21
C ALA A 76 -8.32 5.27 -2.91
#